data_AF-A0A6M3XYT6-F1
#
_entry.id   AF-A0A6M3XYT6-F1
#
_cell.length_a   1.000
_cell.length_b   1.000
_cell.length_c   1.000
_cell.angle_alpha   90.00
_cell.angle_beta   90.00
_cell.angle_gamma   90.00
#
_symmetry.space_group_name_H-M   'P 1'
#
loop_
_entity.id
_entity.type
_entity.pdbx_description
1 polymer ?
#
loop_
_entity_poly.entity_id
_entity_poly.type
_entity_poly.pdbx_seq_one_letter_code
_entity_poly.pdbx_strand_id
1 'polypeptide(L)'
;MPLGTWETTTASSTSSTAWTLGSSVNFSWVYVEIAEPPAVAPKTLTVKVGNIRKMGNGNIQWASQVTLDTSMFKKFPDVLASILDDKHDIWKSWKFVEVPRPATSQHLYGTLCKCSYCGKIAPLGRCGNYGDIRKIYCQACAPELARCFVCQDGVYKKDASQDSLGQWLCPNCAPGWRQCNCRRWTDEPEGVLCVACRPRKVARTGDSEPIDRGLYQHMDYIHDYAHKPAPHFHVVKGEDGTLVFGVELETDGFPSQSLLGRAMGELHKLDPDEDLFYGKRDGSIHSGVEIVTHPCTLKFHQTKFPWAQIRKIVLKNKGRSHETKTCGMHVHFNVSFMGANAQERDLNTLKLLHFVEKFWSKLLRFSRRNPDEVHRWARRYYDDFTPVPENLAKVEDAKMLRARHMTVNLVPDKTIEIRIFKGSLNPITILGTIEFLDYLLHLLKASNATVIQQMTWKSFVDGVDKTAYPNLVEYLERRRLNVPRDL
;
A
#
# COMPACT_ATOMS: atom_id res chain seq x y z
N MET A 1 2.20 12.59 54.01
CA MET A 1 2.19 11.33 54.78
C MET A 1 2.04 10.18 53.80
N PRO A 2 2.93 9.18 53.85
CA PRO A 2 3.08 8.16 52.82
C PRO A 2 2.15 6.97 53.07
N LEU A 3 1.60 6.38 52.00
CA LEU A 3 0.84 5.13 52.09
C LEU A 3 1.77 3.94 51.81
N GLY A 4 2.25 3.37 52.92
CA GLY A 4 2.31 1.94 53.25
C GLY A 4 2.64 0.90 52.17
N THR A 5 3.81 0.29 52.34
CA THR A 5 4.15 -1.09 51.97
C THR A 5 3.25 -2.11 52.69
N TRP A 6 2.88 -3.20 52.00
CA TRP A 6 2.43 -4.44 52.65
C TRP A 6 3.23 -5.63 52.11
N GLU A 7 3.80 -6.35 53.08
CA GLU A 7 4.57 -7.57 52.96
C GLU A 7 3.71 -8.80 52.64
N THR A 8 4.41 -9.80 52.13
CA THR A 8 4.05 -11.20 51.93
C THR A 8 3.42 -11.88 53.15
N THR A 9 2.37 -12.67 52.92
CA THR A 9 2.05 -13.83 53.77
C THR A 9 1.90 -15.07 52.91
N THR A 10 2.82 -16.00 53.15
CA THR A 10 2.87 -17.37 52.65
C THR A 10 1.72 -18.20 53.23
N ALA A 11 0.98 -18.90 52.38
CA ALA A 11 0.27 -20.12 52.75
C ALA A 11 1.14 -21.32 52.33
N SER A 12 1.42 -22.16 53.31
CA SER A 12 2.34 -23.28 53.31
C SER A 12 1.80 -24.52 52.58
N SER A 13 2.62 -25.01 51.65
CA SER A 13 2.94 -26.41 51.34
C SER A 13 1.82 -27.47 51.35
N THR A 14 1.54 -28.03 50.17
CA THR A 14 1.76 -29.47 49.91
C THR A 14 1.99 -29.72 48.42
N SER A 15 3.03 -30.50 48.13
CA SER A 15 3.57 -30.94 46.82
C SER A 15 3.89 -29.86 45.77
N SER A 16 5.11 -29.37 45.91
CA SER A 16 5.98 -28.92 44.83
C SER A 16 6.00 -29.83 43.60
N THR A 17 5.72 -29.26 42.44
CA THR A 17 6.59 -29.39 41.26
C THR A 17 6.36 -28.17 40.38
N ALA A 18 7.07 -27.10 40.71
CA ALA A 18 7.37 -26.06 39.75
C ALA A 18 8.19 -26.73 38.64
N TRP A 19 7.63 -26.85 37.44
CA TRP A 19 8.40 -27.18 36.25
C TRP A 19 8.91 -25.87 35.66
N THR A 20 10.11 -25.48 36.10
CA THR A 20 11.02 -24.65 35.31
C THR A 20 11.38 -25.43 34.05
N LEU A 21 10.67 -25.18 32.95
CA LEU A 21 11.12 -25.59 31.63
C LEU A 21 12.22 -24.62 31.19
N GLY A 22 13.46 -25.12 31.26
CA GLY A 22 14.64 -24.45 30.74
C GLY A 22 14.46 -24.02 29.29
N SER A 23 15.16 -22.93 28.97
CA SER A 23 15.50 -22.45 27.64
C SER A 23 15.24 -23.43 26.47
N SER A 24 14.44 -22.95 25.51
CA SER A 24 14.35 -23.42 24.12
C SER A 24 13.91 -24.87 23.87
N VAL A 25 12.60 -25.13 24.00
CA VAL A 25 11.93 -26.17 23.18
C VAL A 25 10.62 -25.60 22.62
N ASN A 26 10.64 -25.17 21.35
CA ASN A 26 9.46 -24.76 20.61
C ASN A 26 8.65 -26.01 20.21
N PHE A 27 7.41 -26.14 20.66
CA PHE A 27 6.48 -27.12 20.08
C PHE A 27 5.79 -26.48 18.87
N SER A 28 5.79 -27.17 17.74
CA SER A 28 5.25 -26.62 16.48
C SER A 28 3.79 -27.03 16.23
N TRP A 29 3.25 -28.03 16.94
CA TRP A 29 1.90 -28.58 16.73
C TRP A 29 1.34 -29.19 18.03
N VAL A 30 0.03 -29.05 18.27
CA VAL A 30 -0.70 -29.66 19.40
C VAL A 30 -1.72 -30.64 18.83
N TYR A 31 -1.71 -31.89 19.29
CA TYR A 31 -2.64 -32.94 18.85
C TYR A 31 -3.63 -33.25 19.96
N VAL A 32 -4.90 -33.50 19.59
CA VAL A 32 -5.97 -33.83 20.55
C VAL A 32 -6.54 -35.18 20.15
N GLU A 33 -6.48 -36.15 21.06
CA GLU A 33 -7.11 -37.47 20.89
C GLU A 33 -8.24 -37.57 21.91
N ILE A 34 -9.49 -37.55 21.44
CA ILE A 34 -10.68 -37.70 22.30
C ILE A 34 -11.10 -39.16 22.23
N ALA A 35 -10.96 -39.86 23.34
CA ALA A 35 -11.03 -41.33 23.36
C ALA A 35 -12.45 -41.90 23.11
N GLU A 36 -13.53 -41.13 23.31
CA GLU A 36 -14.92 -41.45 22.90
C GLU A 36 -15.86 -40.30 23.32
N PRO A 37 -17.02 -40.10 22.65
CA PRO A 37 -17.91 -38.98 22.97
C PRO A 37 -18.75 -39.29 24.22
N PRO A 38 -18.68 -38.49 25.29
CA PRO A 38 -19.65 -38.61 26.36
C PRO A 38 -20.94 -37.88 25.94
N ALA A 39 -22.10 -38.46 26.28
CA ALA A 39 -23.42 -37.87 26.00
C ALA A 39 -23.66 -36.51 26.69
N VAL A 40 -22.72 -36.07 27.54
CA VAL A 40 -22.66 -34.74 28.17
C VAL A 40 -21.19 -34.29 28.15
N ALA A 41 -20.93 -32.99 27.95
CA ALA A 41 -19.57 -32.42 27.92
C ALA A 41 -18.72 -32.94 29.10
N PRO A 42 -17.54 -33.55 28.86
CA PRO A 42 -16.76 -34.15 29.94
C PRO A 42 -16.13 -33.06 30.81
N LYS A 43 -16.00 -33.33 32.12
CA LYS A 43 -15.33 -32.41 33.06
C LYS A 43 -13.81 -32.31 32.82
N THR A 44 -13.23 -33.31 32.16
CA THR A 44 -11.79 -33.38 31.86
C THR A 44 -11.60 -33.90 30.43
N LEU A 45 -10.66 -33.31 29.70
CA LEU A 45 -10.32 -33.69 28.33
C LEU A 45 -8.85 -34.09 28.30
N THR A 46 -8.55 -35.34 27.93
CA THR A 46 -7.18 -35.81 27.81
C THR A 46 -6.62 -35.41 26.44
N VAL A 47 -5.47 -34.75 26.40
CA VAL A 47 -4.88 -34.19 25.18
C VAL A 47 -3.43 -34.66 25.02
N LYS A 48 -3.12 -35.43 23.98
CA LYS A 48 -1.75 -35.90 23.73
C LYS A 48 -0.95 -34.88 22.91
N VAL A 49 -0.09 -34.11 23.57
CA VAL A 49 0.73 -33.09 22.92
C VAL A 49 2.17 -33.58 22.73
N GLY A 50 2.68 -33.55 21.50
CA GLY A 50 4.07 -33.96 21.24
C GLY A 50 4.67 -33.41 19.95
N ASN A 51 6.00 -33.25 19.94
CA ASN A 51 6.78 -32.98 18.72
C ASN A 51 6.90 -34.27 17.90
N ILE A 52 6.51 -34.23 16.63
CA ILE A 52 6.66 -35.36 15.71
C ILE A 52 8.10 -35.38 15.18
N ARG A 53 8.84 -36.44 15.46
CA ARG A 53 10.03 -36.81 14.67
C ARG A 53 9.68 -37.97 13.77
N LYS A 54 9.76 -37.76 12.45
CA LYS A 54 9.64 -38.84 11.47
C LYS A 54 10.94 -39.64 11.50
N MET A 55 10.89 -40.87 11.99
CA MET A 55 12.04 -41.77 11.88
C MET A 55 12.12 -42.31 10.45
N GLY A 56 13.33 -42.62 9.97
CA GLY A 56 13.61 -42.97 8.57
C GLY A 56 12.84 -44.18 8.02
N ASN A 57 12.13 -44.91 8.87
CA ASN A 57 11.26 -46.04 8.55
C ASN A 57 9.75 -45.70 8.55
N GLY A 58 9.36 -44.43 8.72
CA GLY A 58 7.97 -43.98 8.66
C GLY A 58 7.16 -44.09 9.96
N ASN A 59 7.75 -44.57 11.07
CA ASN A 59 7.10 -44.59 12.38
C ASN A 59 7.20 -43.25 13.11
N ILE A 60 6.17 -42.91 13.89
CA ILE A 60 6.06 -41.68 14.70
C ILE A 60 6.13 -42.04 16.18
N GLN A 61 6.98 -41.34 16.95
CA GLN A 61 7.10 -41.51 18.40
C GLN A 61 6.59 -40.25 19.14
N TRP A 62 5.78 -40.42 20.18
CA TRP A 62 5.17 -39.33 20.97
C TRP A 62 5.99 -39.00 22.21
N ALA A 63 6.11 -37.71 22.55
CA ALA A 63 6.99 -37.25 23.62
C ALA A 63 6.34 -37.20 25.02
N SER A 64 5.03 -36.91 25.16
CA SER A 64 4.35 -36.80 26.46
C SER A 64 2.81 -36.81 26.33
N GLN A 65 2.08 -37.13 27.41
CA GLN A 65 0.61 -37.03 27.50
C GLN A 65 0.22 -36.05 28.60
N VAL A 66 -0.75 -35.14 28.34
CA VAL A 66 -1.22 -34.13 29.30
C VAL A 66 -2.75 -34.19 29.41
N THR A 67 -3.29 -34.08 30.62
CA THR A 67 -4.74 -34.04 30.85
C THR A 67 -5.16 -32.62 31.21
N LEU A 68 -6.17 -32.07 30.51
CA LEU A 68 -6.65 -30.70 30.71
C LEU A 68 -8.05 -30.68 31.34
N ASP A 69 -8.31 -29.70 32.21
CA ASP A 69 -9.62 -29.46 32.84
C ASP A 69 -10.48 -28.55 31.93
N THR A 70 -11.73 -28.93 31.68
CA THR A 70 -12.60 -28.22 30.74
C THR A 70 -13.10 -26.86 31.25
N SER A 71 -12.94 -26.56 32.54
CA SER A 71 -13.22 -25.25 33.10
C SER A 71 -12.35 -24.12 32.52
N MET A 72 -11.18 -24.44 31.96
CA MET A 72 -10.33 -23.46 31.26
C MET A 72 -10.94 -22.93 29.96
N PHE A 73 -11.89 -23.64 29.36
CA PHE A 73 -12.54 -23.23 28.10
C PHE A 73 -13.77 -22.34 28.29
N LYS A 74 -14.15 -22.02 29.53
CA LYS A 74 -15.27 -21.11 29.83
C LYS A 74 -15.09 -19.68 29.27
N LYS A 75 -13.87 -19.31 28.87
CA LYS A 75 -13.56 -18.00 28.25
C LYS A 75 -13.63 -18.01 26.72
N PHE A 76 -13.80 -19.16 26.07
CA PHE A 76 -13.79 -19.32 24.61
C PHE A 76 -14.90 -20.30 24.15
N PRO A 77 -16.19 -19.93 24.29
CA PRO A 77 -17.32 -20.82 24.02
C PRO A 77 -17.39 -21.27 22.55
N ASP A 78 -16.94 -20.44 21.61
CA ASP A 78 -17.01 -20.72 20.17
C ASP A 78 -16.06 -21.84 19.72
N VAL A 79 -14.91 -21.98 20.38
CA VAL A 79 -13.93 -23.06 20.11
C VAL A 79 -14.47 -24.39 20.61
N LEU A 80 -15.15 -24.39 21.75
CA LEU A 80 -15.77 -25.59 22.31
C LEU A 80 -16.99 -26.01 21.48
N ALA A 81 -17.77 -25.05 20.97
CA ALA A 81 -18.89 -25.29 20.07
C ALA A 81 -18.42 -25.89 18.73
N SER A 82 -17.36 -25.35 18.12
CA SER A 82 -16.76 -25.90 16.89
C SER A 82 -16.31 -27.36 17.02
N ILE A 83 -15.92 -27.79 18.22
CA ILE A 83 -15.50 -29.18 18.48
C ILE A 83 -16.71 -30.11 18.67
N LEU A 84 -17.86 -29.58 19.10
CA LEU A 84 -19.04 -30.35 19.51
C LEU A 84 -20.18 -30.36 18.48
N ASP A 85 -20.24 -29.40 17.55
CA ASP A 85 -21.43 -29.15 16.71
C ASP A 85 -21.41 -29.83 15.33
N ASP A 86 -20.30 -30.45 14.90
CA ASP A 86 -20.24 -31.16 13.62
C ASP A 86 -20.90 -32.55 13.73
N LYS A 87 -22.22 -32.57 13.50
CA LYS A 87 -23.00 -33.79 13.26
C LYS A 87 -22.76 -34.28 11.82
N HIS A 88 -22.42 -35.56 11.73
CA HIS A 88 -22.28 -36.44 10.56
C HIS A 88 -20.88 -36.62 9.93
N ASP A 89 -20.40 -37.86 10.08
CA ASP A 89 -19.53 -38.62 9.16
C ASP A 89 -18.07 -38.23 8.92
N ILE A 90 -17.31 -37.90 9.98
CA ILE A 90 -15.84 -37.72 9.85
C ILE A 90 -15.01 -38.48 10.91
N TRP A 91 -15.56 -39.52 11.54
CA TRP A 91 -14.89 -40.25 12.64
C TRP A 91 -13.81 -41.27 12.20
N LYS A 92 -13.26 -41.15 10.98
CA LYS A 92 -12.17 -42.01 10.49
C LYS A 92 -11.04 -41.29 9.76
N SER A 93 -10.94 -39.96 9.87
CA SER A 93 -9.80 -39.24 9.29
C SER A 93 -9.17 -38.27 10.28
N TRP A 94 -7.88 -38.43 10.49
CA TRP A 94 -6.99 -37.48 11.16
C TRP A 94 -7.23 -36.08 10.60
N LYS A 95 -7.75 -35.15 11.41
CA LYS A 95 -7.73 -33.72 11.06
C LYS A 95 -6.65 -33.01 11.87
N PHE A 96 -5.78 -32.33 11.13
CA PHE A 96 -4.86 -31.33 11.64
C PHE A 96 -5.66 -30.11 12.04
N VAL A 97 -5.85 -29.90 13.34
CA VAL A 97 -6.33 -28.62 13.84
C VAL A 97 -5.08 -27.76 14.03
N GLU A 98 -4.87 -26.80 13.14
CA GLU A 98 -3.87 -25.77 13.32
C GLU A 98 -4.36 -24.88 14.48
N VAL A 99 -3.97 -25.25 15.71
CA VAL A 99 -4.07 -24.33 16.84
C VAL A 99 -3.08 -23.21 16.52
N PRO A 100 -3.53 -21.94 16.40
CA PRO A 100 -2.63 -20.83 16.15
C PRO A 100 -1.54 -20.90 17.21
N ARG A 101 -0.27 -20.89 16.80
CA ARG A 101 0.84 -20.70 17.73
C ARG A 101 0.45 -19.58 18.70
N PRO A 102 0.69 -19.69 20.01
CA PRO A 102 0.88 -18.49 20.78
C PRO A 102 2.09 -17.84 20.14
N ALA A 103 1.80 -16.85 19.30
CA ALA A 103 2.80 -16.01 18.70
C ALA A 103 3.76 -15.64 19.82
N THR A 104 5.04 -15.76 19.51
CA THR A 104 6.16 -15.25 20.30
C THR A 104 5.70 -14.05 21.13
N SER A 105 6.12 -14.05 22.39
CA SER A 105 5.68 -13.23 23.55
C SER A 105 5.67 -11.69 23.38
N GLN A 106 5.55 -11.18 22.15
CA GLN A 106 5.20 -9.81 21.78
C GLN A 106 3.74 -9.65 21.30
N HIS A 107 2.99 -10.71 20.95
CA HIS A 107 1.65 -10.55 20.34
C HIS A 107 0.44 -10.64 21.29
N LEU A 108 0.62 -11.05 22.55
CA LEU A 108 -0.48 -11.04 23.54
C LEU A 108 -0.76 -9.67 24.17
N TYR A 109 -0.02 -8.62 23.77
CA TYR A 109 -0.44 -7.22 23.99
C TYR A 109 -1.44 -6.72 22.92
N GLY A 110 -1.80 -7.54 21.93
CA GLY A 110 -2.43 -7.10 20.68
C GLY A 110 -3.95 -7.14 20.59
N THR A 111 -4.70 -7.57 21.61
CA THR A 111 -6.17 -7.57 21.53
C THR A 111 -6.82 -6.34 22.15
N LEU A 112 -6.09 -5.56 22.94
CA LEU A 112 -6.59 -4.39 23.63
C LEU A 112 -5.65 -3.20 23.43
N CYS A 113 -6.19 -2.05 23.04
CA CYS A 113 -5.49 -0.77 22.97
C CYS A 113 -5.90 0.10 24.17
N LYS A 114 -4.97 0.89 24.70
CA LYS A 114 -5.31 2.01 25.60
C LYS A 114 -5.48 3.27 24.75
N CYS A 115 -6.69 3.83 24.74
CA CYS A 115 -6.96 5.05 24.00
C CYS A 115 -6.09 6.21 24.53
N SER A 116 -5.31 6.83 23.66
CA SER A 116 -4.44 7.97 24.00
C SER A 116 -5.20 9.24 24.38
N TYR A 117 -6.53 9.29 24.16
CA TYR A 117 -7.38 10.42 24.58
C TYR A 117 -8.07 10.17 25.92
N CYS A 118 -8.91 9.13 26.01
CA CYS A 118 -9.73 8.90 27.21
C CYS A 118 -9.12 7.91 28.20
N GLY A 119 -7.98 7.30 27.89
CA GLY A 119 -7.29 6.33 28.73
C GLY A 119 -7.98 4.97 28.89
N LYS A 120 -9.17 4.79 28.30
CA LYS A 120 -9.93 3.54 28.35
C LYS A 120 -9.26 2.45 27.52
N ILE A 121 -9.37 1.22 28.01
CA ILE A 121 -8.91 0.02 27.32
C ILE A 121 -10.04 -0.47 26.41
N ALA A 122 -9.76 -0.70 25.13
CA ALA A 122 -10.73 -1.14 24.13
C ALA A 122 -10.12 -2.21 23.20
N PRO A 123 -10.92 -3.09 22.58
CA PRO A 123 -10.39 -4.05 21.62
C PRO A 123 -9.62 -3.36 20.48
N LEU A 124 -8.45 -3.86 20.10
CA LEU A 124 -7.59 -3.24 19.07
C LEU A 124 -8.33 -3.07 17.73
N GLY A 125 -9.21 -4.01 17.37
CA GLY A 125 -10.08 -3.90 16.18
C GLY A 125 -11.14 -2.79 16.25
N ARG A 126 -11.32 -2.15 17.41
CA ARG A 126 -12.17 -0.95 17.63
C ARG A 126 -11.33 0.31 17.90
N CYS A 127 -10.05 0.27 17.57
CA CYS A 127 -9.13 1.39 17.70
C CYS A 127 -8.48 1.73 16.34
N GLY A 128 -8.19 3.01 16.13
CA GLY A 128 -7.60 3.52 14.90
C GLY A 128 -6.46 4.50 15.16
N ASN A 129 -5.60 4.68 14.15
CA ASN A 129 -4.54 5.67 14.15
C ASN A 129 -4.95 6.93 13.37
N TYR A 130 -4.67 8.09 13.94
CA TYR A 130 -4.92 9.39 13.31
C TYR A 130 -3.60 10.17 13.19
N GLY A 131 -2.72 9.78 12.27
CA GLY A 131 -1.53 10.55 11.87
C GLY A 131 -0.24 10.22 12.62
N ASP A 132 -0.29 10.08 13.95
CA ASP A 132 0.89 9.70 14.76
C ASP A 132 0.90 8.19 15.02
N ILE A 133 1.86 7.47 14.43
CA ILE A 133 2.05 6.00 14.55
C ILE A 133 2.18 5.50 15.98
N ARG A 134 2.47 6.37 16.96
CA ARG A 134 2.64 6.02 18.37
C ARG A 134 1.38 6.21 19.21
N LYS A 135 0.32 6.81 18.66
CA LYS A 135 -0.95 7.07 19.37
C LYS A 135 -2.09 6.30 18.75
N ILE A 136 -2.92 5.70 19.60
CA ILE A 136 -4.06 4.86 19.19
C ILE A 136 -5.30 5.39 19.90
N TYR A 137 -6.38 5.55 19.15
CA TYR A 137 -7.63 6.13 19.64
C TYR A 137 -8.79 5.16 19.47
N CYS A 138 -9.69 5.07 20.45
CA CYS A 138 -10.88 4.24 20.33
C CYS A 138 -11.92 4.88 19.41
N GLN A 139 -12.80 4.06 18.85
CA GLN A 139 -13.89 4.49 17.96
C GLN A 139 -14.78 5.59 18.57
N ALA A 140 -15.00 5.58 19.89
CA ALA A 140 -15.80 6.61 20.56
C ALA A 140 -15.12 7.98 20.59
N CYS A 141 -13.78 8.03 20.55
CA CYS A 141 -13.01 9.28 20.58
C CYS A 141 -12.61 9.76 19.18
N ALA A 142 -12.76 8.91 18.16
CA ALA A 142 -12.52 9.26 16.77
C ALA A 142 -13.22 10.56 16.30
N PRO A 143 -14.48 10.85 16.69
CA PRO A 143 -15.17 12.08 16.27
C PRO A 143 -14.54 13.37 16.81
N GLU A 144 -13.81 13.31 17.93
CA GLU A 144 -13.14 14.46 18.55
C GLU A 144 -11.77 14.78 17.92
N LEU A 145 -11.34 13.94 16.98
CA LEU A 145 -10.04 14.02 16.34
C LEU A 145 -10.20 14.54 14.91
N ALA A 146 -9.18 15.28 14.48
CA ALA A 146 -8.98 15.69 13.11
C ALA A 146 -7.52 15.45 12.71
N ARG A 147 -7.24 15.52 11.43
CA ARG A 147 -5.86 15.59 10.93
C ARG A 147 -5.56 17.03 10.55
N CYS A 148 -4.39 17.51 10.96
CA CYS A 148 -3.89 18.79 10.49
C CYS A 148 -3.70 18.74 8.97
N PHE A 149 -4.30 19.67 8.24
CA PHE A 149 -4.19 19.79 6.79
C PHE A 149 -2.72 19.93 6.32
N VAL A 150 -1.88 20.60 7.12
CA VAL A 150 -0.49 20.91 6.77
C VAL A 150 0.46 19.76 7.13
N CYS A 151 0.53 19.36 8.41
CA CYS A 151 1.51 18.36 8.87
C CYS A 151 1.00 16.92 8.91
N GLN A 152 -0.30 16.70 8.71
CA GLN A 152 -0.98 15.39 8.79
C GLN A 152 -0.99 14.73 10.18
N ASP A 153 -0.46 15.40 11.21
CA ASP A 153 -0.56 14.91 12.58
C ASP A 153 -2.00 14.94 13.10
N GLY A 154 -2.32 13.99 13.95
CA GLY A 154 -3.57 13.97 14.69
C GLY A 154 -3.64 15.14 15.66
N VAL A 155 -4.74 15.88 15.58
CA VAL A 155 -5.03 17.02 16.46
C VAL A 155 -6.42 16.85 17.05
N TYR A 156 -6.59 17.25 18.30
CA TYR A 156 -7.90 17.34 18.91
C TYR A 156 -8.64 18.53 18.32
N LYS A 157 -9.90 18.36 17.90
CA LYS A 157 -10.70 19.44 17.32
C LYS A 157 -10.80 20.67 18.23
N LYS A 158 -10.84 20.46 19.55
CA LYS A 158 -10.84 21.53 20.56
C LYS A 158 -9.54 22.37 20.59
N ASP A 159 -8.43 21.76 20.21
CA ASP A 159 -7.10 22.38 20.20
C ASP A 159 -6.71 22.79 18.77
N ALA A 160 -7.51 22.42 17.77
CA ALA A 160 -7.31 22.76 16.37
C ALA A 160 -8.10 24.01 16.01
N SER A 161 -7.55 24.79 15.10
CA SER A 161 -8.31 25.84 14.43
C SER A 161 -8.80 25.35 13.07
N GLN A 162 -9.81 26.02 12.51
CA GLN A 162 -10.18 25.80 11.12
C GLN A 162 -9.61 26.89 10.21
N ASP A 163 -9.18 26.49 9.02
CA ASP A 163 -8.88 27.42 7.95
C ASP A 163 -10.17 28.00 7.34
N SER A 164 -10.04 28.91 6.39
CA SER A 164 -11.17 29.56 5.74
C SER A 164 -12.07 28.60 4.93
N LEU A 165 -11.58 27.39 4.64
CA LEU A 165 -12.29 26.30 3.96
C LEU A 165 -12.93 25.27 4.92
N GLY A 166 -12.69 25.40 6.23
CA GLY A 166 -13.20 24.46 7.24
C GLY A 166 -12.29 23.25 7.49
N GLN A 167 -11.08 23.24 6.93
CA GLN A 167 -10.05 22.23 7.18
C GLN A 167 -9.35 22.48 8.52
N TRP A 168 -8.94 21.41 9.20
CA TRP A 168 -8.35 21.51 10.54
C TRP A 168 -6.86 21.83 10.47
N LEU A 169 -6.40 22.78 11.28
CA LEU A 169 -5.02 23.20 11.46
C LEU A 169 -4.61 22.98 12.91
N CYS A 170 -3.46 22.33 13.12
CA CYS A 170 -2.92 22.18 14.47
C CYS A 170 -2.26 23.48 14.96
N PRO A 171 -2.11 23.66 16.29
CA PRO A 171 -1.44 24.82 16.89
C PRO A 171 -0.02 25.07 16.37
N ASN A 172 0.67 24.05 15.89
CA ASN A 172 2.03 24.18 15.36
C ASN A 172 2.06 24.71 13.92
N CYS A 173 1.03 24.42 13.12
CA CYS A 173 0.95 24.85 11.73
C CYS A 173 0.18 26.17 11.56
N ALA A 174 -0.76 26.46 12.47
CA ALA A 174 -1.56 27.68 12.42
C ALA A 174 -0.73 28.98 12.38
N PRO A 175 0.38 29.16 13.13
CA PRO A 175 1.17 30.40 13.10
C PRO A 175 1.77 30.78 11.74
N GLY A 176 1.90 29.82 10.80
CA GLY A 176 2.35 30.09 9.44
C GLY A 176 1.26 30.67 8.52
N TRP A 177 0.04 30.81 9.02
CA TRP A 177 -1.12 31.32 8.31
C TRP A 177 -1.53 32.67 8.89
N ARG A 178 -2.27 33.48 8.12
CA ARG A 178 -2.84 34.73 8.62
C ARG A 178 -4.20 34.45 9.24
N GLN A 179 -4.49 35.01 10.41
CA GLN A 179 -5.85 34.94 10.97
C GLN A 179 -6.73 36.02 10.32
N CYS A 180 -7.83 35.62 9.72
CA CYS A 180 -8.81 36.54 9.14
C CYS A 180 -9.76 37.07 10.24
N ASN A 181 -10.43 38.20 9.99
CA ASN A 181 -11.42 38.80 10.89
C ASN A 181 -12.60 37.86 11.22
N CYS A 182 -12.91 36.87 10.39
CA CYS A 182 -13.87 35.81 10.71
C CYS A 182 -13.33 34.71 11.64
N ARG A 183 -12.14 34.92 12.23
CA ARG A 183 -11.43 34.01 13.14
C ARG A 183 -10.96 32.70 12.52
N ARG A 184 -11.07 32.54 11.20
CA ARG A 184 -10.49 31.42 10.43
C ARG A 184 -9.12 31.79 9.89
N TRP A 185 -8.26 30.79 9.76
CA TRP A 185 -6.92 30.96 9.18
C TRP A 185 -6.96 30.96 7.65
N THR A 186 -6.08 31.72 7.02
CA THR A 186 -6.01 31.82 5.57
C THR A 186 -4.56 32.03 5.11
N ASP A 187 -4.23 31.43 3.98
CA ASP A 187 -2.98 31.64 3.25
C ASP A 187 -3.11 32.77 2.21
N GLU A 188 -4.29 33.39 2.12
CA GLU A 188 -4.55 34.50 1.21
C GLU A 188 -3.67 35.70 1.58
N PRO A 189 -3.06 36.36 0.57
CA PRO A 189 -2.21 37.53 0.78
C PRO A 189 -2.88 38.62 1.62
N GLU A 190 -2.07 39.47 2.23
CA GLU A 190 -2.56 40.66 2.92
C GLU A 190 -3.38 41.53 1.96
N GLY A 191 -4.50 42.07 2.45
CA GLY A 191 -5.48 42.80 1.63
C GLY A 191 -6.50 41.92 0.89
N VAL A 192 -6.33 40.59 0.85
CA VAL A 192 -7.28 39.67 0.22
C VAL A 192 -8.23 39.06 1.26
N LEU A 193 -9.54 39.08 0.97
CA LEU A 193 -10.56 38.43 1.82
C LEU A 193 -10.37 36.90 1.80
N CYS A 194 -10.40 36.29 2.99
CA CYS A 194 -10.39 34.83 3.10
C CYS A 194 -11.67 34.23 2.50
N VAL A 195 -11.61 32.95 2.14
CA VAL A 195 -12.69 32.27 1.41
C VAL A 195 -14.03 32.33 2.14
N ALA A 196 -14.01 32.21 3.48
CA ALA A 196 -15.21 32.30 4.31
C ALA A 196 -15.83 33.70 4.34
N CYS A 197 -15.03 34.75 4.17
CA CYS A 197 -15.46 36.15 4.18
C CYS A 197 -15.85 36.68 2.79
N ARG A 198 -15.51 35.97 1.72
CA ARG A 198 -15.86 36.41 0.36
C ARG A 198 -17.39 36.38 0.20
N PRO A 199 -18.03 37.47 -0.29
CA PRO A 199 -19.46 37.49 -0.52
C PRO A 199 -19.85 36.41 -1.54
N ARG A 200 -20.75 35.48 -1.15
CA ARG A 200 -21.14 34.32 -1.97
C ARG A 200 -21.85 34.68 -3.28
N LYS A 201 -22.37 35.91 -3.43
CA LYS A 201 -22.84 36.47 -4.71
C LYS A 201 -22.82 38.00 -4.61
N VAL A 202 -22.20 38.69 -5.56
CA VAL A 202 -22.74 39.96 -6.07
C VAL A 202 -22.56 40.01 -7.58
N ALA A 203 -23.60 40.54 -8.22
CA ALA A 203 -23.83 40.70 -9.63
C ALA A 203 -22.75 41.54 -10.32
N ARG A 204 -22.76 41.47 -11.65
CA ARG A 204 -22.14 42.45 -12.55
C ARG A 204 -22.51 43.86 -12.10
N THR A 205 -21.56 44.62 -11.56
CA THR A 205 -21.55 46.08 -11.62
C THR A 205 -20.09 46.49 -11.80
N GLY A 206 -19.87 47.38 -12.75
CA GLY A 206 -18.57 47.71 -13.32
C GLY A 206 -17.54 48.29 -12.35
N ASP A 207 -16.33 48.35 -12.91
CA ASP A 207 -15.23 49.23 -12.54
C ASP A 207 -14.46 48.92 -11.24
N SER A 208 -14.31 47.64 -10.94
CA SER A 208 -13.12 47.15 -10.23
C SER A 208 -12.70 45.81 -10.81
N GLU A 209 -11.40 45.63 -11.08
CA GLU A 209 -10.88 44.35 -11.57
C GLU A 209 -11.39 43.22 -10.67
N PRO A 210 -12.03 42.18 -11.23
CA PRO A 210 -12.62 41.14 -10.42
C PRO A 210 -11.52 40.39 -9.69
N ILE A 211 -11.48 40.52 -8.35
CA ILE A 211 -10.68 39.64 -7.51
C ILE A 211 -11.11 38.21 -7.83
N ASP A 212 -10.19 37.49 -8.46
CA ASP A 212 -10.38 36.28 -9.25
C ASP A 212 -11.22 35.21 -8.52
N ARG A 213 -12.50 35.08 -8.91
CA ARG A 213 -13.36 33.93 -8.56
C ARG A 213 -12.94 32.65 -9.30
N GLY A 214 -12.03 32.71 -10.27
CA GLY A 214 -11.55 31.58 -11.06
C GLY A 214 -10.66 30.60 -10.28
N LEU A 215 -10.07 31.03 -9.17
CA LEU A 215 -9.15 30.20 -8.35
C LEU A 215 -9.78 28.94 -7.74
N TYR A 216 -11.10 28.96 -7.46
CA TYR A 216 -11.85 27.79 -6.98
C TYR A 216 -12.64 27.08 -8.09
N GLN A 217 -12.87 27.72 -9.24
CA GLN A 217 -13.61 27.11 -10.37
C GLN A 217 -12.82 25.98 -11.03
N HIS A 218 -11.49 26.05 -10.97
CA HIS A 218 -10.65 25.03 -11.59
C HIS A 218 -10.52 23.74 -10.76
N MET A 219 -11.09 23.70 -9.56
CA MET A 219 -11.21 22.45 -8.80
C MET A 219 -12.22 21.50 -9.44
N ASP A 220 -13.14 22.01 -10.26
CA ASP A 220 -14.10 21.21 -11.04
C ASP A 220 -13.41 20.39 -12.14
N TYR A 221 -12.16 20.69 -12.48
CA TYR A 221 -11.32 19.87 -13.38
C TYR A 221 -10.66 18.68 -12.68
N ILE A 222 -10.90 18.49 -11.38
CA ILE A 222 -10.46 17.29 -10.66
C ILE A 222 -11.65 16.36 -10.53
N HIS A 223 -11.64 15.30 -11.34
CA HIS A 223 -12.65 14.28 -11.31
C HIS A 223 -12.61 13.44 -10.02
N ASP A 224 -13.71 12.75 -9.73
CA ASP A 224 -13.78 11.81 -8.62
C ASP A 224 -12.87 10.59 -8.84
N TYR A 225 -12.54 9.89 -7.74
CA TYR A 225 -11.65 8.72 -7.75
C TYR A 225 -12.07 7.63 -8.74
N ALA A 226 -13.37 7.43 -8.93
CA ALA A 226 -13.92 6.41 -9.83
C ALA A 226 -13.95 6.85 -11.31
N HIS A 227 -13.55 8.08 -11.62
CA HIS A 227 -13.58 8.60 -12.98
C HIS A 227 -12.60 7.85 -13.88
N LYS A 228 -13.16 7.23 -14.92
CA LYS A 228 -12.43 6.41 -15.90
C LYS A 228 -13.16 6.54 -17.25
N PRO A 229 -12.79 7.53 -18.08
CA PRO A 229 -13.44 7.76 -19.37
C PRO A 229 -13.07 6.65 -20.36
N ALA A 230 -13.75 6.63 -21.51
CA ALA A 230 -13.35 5.78 -22.61
C ALA A 230 -11.92 6.16 -23.05
N PRO A 231 -11.02 5.19 -23.26
CA PRO A 231 -9.63 5.51 -23.58
C PRO A 231 -9.49 6.06 -25.00
N HIS A 232 -8.80 7.19 -25.14
CA HIS A 232 -8.33 7.70 -26.43
C HIS A 232 -6.93 7.11 -26.71
N PHE A 233 -6.75 6.41 -27.83
CA PHE A 233 -5.49 5.74 -28.13
C PHE A 233 -4.58 6.63 -28.97
N HIS A 234 -3.42 6.98 -28.41
CA HIS A 234 -2.43 7.86 -29.03
C HIS A 234 -1.27 7.07 -29.60
N VAL A 235 -1.42 6.69 -30.86
CA VAL A 235 -0.47 5.82 -31.58
C VAL A 235 0.25 6.63 -32.66
N VAL A 236 1.57 6.51 -32.73
CA VAL A 236 2.34 7.09 -33.84
C VAL A 236 2.09 6.26 -35.10
N LYS A 237 1.89 6.91 -36.25
CA LYS A 237 1.62 6.25 -37.53
C LYS A 237 2.64 5.13 -37.80
N GLY A 238 2.15 3.91 -38.02
CA GLY A 238 2.98 2.72 -38.23
C GLY A 238 3.18 1.87 -36.96
N GLU A 239 2.65 2.28 -35.82
CA GLU A 239 2.65 1.50 -34.56
C GLU A 239 1.24 0.97 -34.20
N ASP A 240 0.37 0.76 -35.17
CA ASP A 240 -0.99 0.25 -34.93
C ASP A 240 -0.95 -1.18 -34.34
N GLY A 241 -1.73 -1.42 -33.28
CA GLY A 241 -1.77 -2.71 -32.58
C GLY A 241 -0.56 -3.03 -31.69
N THR A 242 0.30 -2.04 -31.41
CA THR A 242 1.51 -2.19 -30.60
C THR A 242 1.27 -2.00 -29.09
N LEU A 243 2.35 -2.10 -28.31
CA LEU A 243 2.36 -1.84 -26.87
C LEU A 243 2.03 -0.37 -26.59
N VAL A 244 1.01 -0.16 -25.77
CA VAL A 244 0.62 1.18 -25.29
C VAL A 244 0.67 1.24 -23.78
N PHE A 245 0.97 2.43 -23.26
CA PHE A 245 1.10 2.73 -21.85
C PHE A 245 0.11 3.80 -21.41
N GLY A 246 -0.51 3.59 -20.25
CA GLY A 246 -1.20 4.63 -19.49
C GLY A 246 -0.43 4.90 -18.20
N VAL A 247 -0.26 6.16 -17.82
CA VAL A 247 0.48 6.52 -16.60
C VAL A 247 -0.46 7.23 -15.64
N GLU A 248 -0.52 6.74 -14.40
CA GLU A 248 -1.10 7.47 -13.28
C GLU A 248 0.04 8.12 -12.49
N LEU A 249 0.16 9.44 -12.59
CA LEU A 249 1.18 10.22 -11.91
C LEU A 249 0.58 10.99 -10.73
N GLU A 250 0.86 10.53 -9.53
CA GLU A 250 0.39 11.20 -8.31
C GLU A 250 1.23 12.46 -8.03
N THR A 251 0.55 13.58 -7.81
CA THR A 251 1.15 14.84 -7.37
C THR A 251 0.50 15.29 -6.08
N ASP A 252 1.28 15.92 -5.19
CA ASP A 252 0.83 16.38 -3.86
C ASP A 252 1.70 17.55 -3.40
N GLY A 253 1.44 18.05 -2.19
CA GLY A 253 2.23 19.09 -1.55
C GLY A 253 1.99 20.50 -2.09
N PHE A 254 0.88 20.72 -2.80
CA PHE A 254 0.44 22.06 -3.14
C PHE A 254 0.14 22.83 -1.83
N PRO A 255 0.74 24.02 -1.61
CA PRO A 255 0.61 24.74 -0.34
C PRO A 255 -0.84 25.13 -0.01
N SER A 256 -1.69 25.26 -1.02
CA SER A 256 -3.12 25.52 -0.85
C SER A 256 -3.97 25.04 -2.02
N GLN A 257 -5.28 24.93 -1.77
CA GLN A 257 -6.27 24.58 -2.78
C GLN A 257 -6.29 25.59 -3.93
N SER A 258 -6.02 26.87 -3.66
CA SER A 258 -5.91 27.90 -4.68
C SER A 258 -4.76 27.64 -5.65
N LEU A 259 -3.59 27.16 -5.17
CA LEU A 259 -2.46 26.80 -6.04
C LEU A 259 -2.70 25.49 -6.79
N LEU A 260 -3.37 24.51 -6.17
CA LEU A 260 -3.83 23.30 -6.86
C LEU A 260 -4.82 23.67 -7.98
N GLY A 261 -5.80 24.52 -7.72
CA GLY A 261 -6.74 25.03 -8.71
C GLY A 261 -6.05 25.78 -9.86
N ARG A 262 -5.04 26.61 -9.59
CA ARG A 262 -4.22 27.23 -10.66
C ARG A 262 -3.51 26.20 -11.52
N ALA A 263 -2.91 25.19 -10.89
CA ALA A 263 -2.26 24.11 -11.62
C ALA A 263 -3.25 23.38 -12.52
N MET A 264 -4.45 23.06 -12.01
CA MET A 264 -5.51 22.42 -12.80
C MET A 264 -6.02 23.30 -13.93
N GLY A 265 -6.18 24.61 -13.71
CA GLY A 265 -6.55 25.54 -14.78
C GLY A 265 -5.48 25.66 -15.88
N GLU A 266 -4.20 25.61 -15.51
CA GLU A 266 -3.09 25.58 -16.49
C GLU A 266 -2.98 24.23 -17.22
N LEU A 267 -3.24 23.11 -16.53
CA LEU A 267 -3.29 21.78 -17.13
C LEU A 267 -4.47 21.65 -18.10
N HIS A 268 -5.65 22.15 -17.73
CA HIS A 268 -6.81 22.19 -18.62
C HIS A 268 -6.54 23.07 -19.85
N LYS A 269 -5.84 24.19 -19.73
CA LYS A 269 -5.44 24.99 -20.91
C LYS A 269 -4.46 24.26 -21.83
N LEU A 270 -3.67 23.34 -21.30
CA LEU A 270 -2.73 22.53 -22.07
C LEU A 270 -3.45 21.41 -22.85
N ASP A 271 -4.54 20.87 -22.29
CA ASP A 271 -5.36 19.82 -22.88
C ASP A 271 -6.86 20.04 -22.56
N PRO A 272 -7.54 20.98 -23.27
CA PRO A 272 -8.90 21.40 -22.89
C PRO A 272 -9.96 20.32 -23.04
N ASP A 273 -9.76 19.42 -23.99
CA ASP A 273 -10.69 18.32 -24.29
C ASP A 273 -10.36 17.04 -23.49
N GLU A 274 -9.34 17.09 -22.61
CA GLU A 274 -8.80 15.95 -21.87
C GLU A 274 -8.43 14.77 -22.79
N ASP A 275 -7.97 15.07 -24.01
CA ASP A 275 -7.68 14.07 -25.03
C ASP A 275 -6.40 13.29 -24.70
N LEU A 276 -5.43 13.92 -24.04
CA LEU A 276 -4.15 13.34 -23.66
C LEU A 276 -4.14 12.85 -22.22
N PHE A 277 -4.72 13.62 -21.29
CA PHE A 277 -4.75 13.29 -19.87
C PHE A 277 -5.89 14.00 -19.14
N TYR A 278 -6.27 13.45 -17.99
CA TYR A 278 -7.25 14.04 -17.08
C TYR A 278 -6.74 13.99 -15.63
N GLY A 279 -7.28 14.86 -14.78
CA GLY A 279 -6.96 14.90 -13.35
C GLY A 279 -8.04 14.23 -12.52
N LYS A 280 -7.68 13.32 -11.62
CA LYS A 280 -8.63 12.74 -10.66
C LYS A 280 -8.12 12.78 -9.22
N ARG A 281 -9.05 12.67 -8.27
CA ARG A 281 -8.71 12.47 -6.85
C ARG A 281 -8.14 11.07 -6.67
N ASP A 282 -7.06 10.95 -5.89
CA ASP A 282 -6.61 9.67 -5.36
C ASP A 282 -6.77 9.64 -3.83
N GLY A 283 -7.15 8.48 -3.27
CA GLY A 283 -7.39 8.35 -1.83
C GLY A 283 -6.12 8.42 -0.97
N SER A 284 -4.94 8.30 -1.59
CA SER A 284 -3.62 8.33 -0.96
C SER A 284 -2.93 9.69 -1.03
N ILE A 285 -3.47 10.64 -1.80
CA ILE A 285 -2.98 12.03 -1.92
C ILE A 285 -3.87 12.99 -1.13
N HIS A 286 -3.30 14.08 -0.61
CA HIS A 286 -4.02 14.96 0.33
C HIS A 286 -4.31 16.34 -0.26
N SER A 287 -3.26 17.04 -0.69
CA SER A 287 -3.33 18.36 -1.30
C SER A 287 -2.75 18.26 -2.70
N GLY A 288 -3.39 17.44 -3.54
CA GLY A 288 -2.81 16.93 -4.76
C GLY A 288 -3.84 16.46 -5.79
N VAL A 289 -3.33 16.04 -6.94
CA VAL A 289 -4.10 15.45 -8.03
C VAL A 289 -3.32 14.29 -8.64
N GLU A 290 -4.02 13.23 -9.04
CA GLU A 290 -3.46 12.17 -9.87
C GLU A 290 -3.71 12.53 -11.33
N ILE A 291 -2.62 12.73 -12.07
CA ILE A 291 -2.68 13.04 -13.51
C ILE A 291 -2.62 11.70 -14.25
N VAL A 292 -3.71 11.34 -14.91
CA VAL A 292 -3.86 10.05 -15.60
C VAL A 292 -3.80 10.28 -17.10
N THR A 293 -2.86 9.62 -17.77
CA THR A 293 -2.74 9.70 -19.22
C THR A 293 -3.66 8.72 -19.91
N HIS A 294 -4.17 9.12 -21.07
CA HIS A 294 -4.71 8.19 -22.04
C HIS A 294 -3.62 7.24 -22.60
N PRO A 295 -3.97 6.05 -23.12
CA PRO A 295 -2.99 5.09 -23.62
C PRO A 295 -2.18 5.63 -24.80
N CYS A 296 -0.85 5.67 -24.68
CA CYS A 296 0.07 6.17 -25.68
C CYS A 296 1.13 5.12 -26.03
N THR A 297 1.62 5.05 -27.28
CA THR A 297 2.83 4.28 -27.56
C THR A 297 4.07 4.90 -26.92
N LEU A 298 5.15 4.13 -26.74
CA LEU A 298 6.42 4.67 -26.24
C LEU A 298 6.87 5.88 -27.07
N LYS A 299 6.80 5.78 -28.41
CA LYS A 299 7.21 6.86 -29.30
C LYS A 299 6.39 8.12 -29.09
N PHE A 300 5.08 7.98 -28.85
CA PHE A 300 4.22 9.12 -28.53
C PHE A 300 4.63 9.78 -27.22
N HIS A 301 4.87 9.00 -26.15
CA HIS A 301 5.37 9.52 -24.88
C HIS A 301 6.70 10.28 -25.02
N GLN A 302 7.62 9.77 -25.85
CA GLN A 302 8.93 10.39 -26.07
C GLN A 302 8.87 11.69 -26.89
N THR A 303 7.97 11.77 -27.87
CA THR A 303 8.03 12.83 -28.90
C THR A 303 6.90 13.84 -28.88
N LYS A 304 5.72 13.48 -28.35
CA LYS A 304 4.51 14.30 -28.42
C LYS A 304 3.89 14.60 -27.06
N PHE A 305 3.98 13.67 -26.11
CA PHE A 305 3.32 13.84 -24.81
C PHE A 305 3.95 14.98 -23.99
N PRO A 306 3.16 15.90 -23.40
CA PRO A 306 3.68 17.16 -22.86
C PRO A 306 4.24 17.05 -21.43
N TRP A 307 5.09 16.04 -21.16
CA TRP A 307 5.67 15.78 -19.83
C TRP A 307 6.43 16.99 -19.27
N ALA A 308 7.15 17.73 -20.11
CA ALA A 308 7.91 18.91 -19.71
C ALA A 308 7.00 20.07 -19.29
N GLN A 309 5.88 20.28 -20.01
CA GLN A 309 4.88 21.29 -19.65
C GLN A 309 4.16 20.91 -18.35
N ILE A 310 3.74 19.65 -18.19
CA ILE A 310 3.11 19.15 -16.96
C ILE A 310 4.03 19.40 -15.76
N ARG A 311 5.31 18.99 -15.86
CA ARG A 311 6.32 19.30 -14.82
C ARG A 311 6.36 20.79 -14.50
N LYS A 312 6.45 21.64 -15.52
CA LYS A 312 6.58 23.09 -15.34
C LYS A 312 5.37 23.66 -14.61
N ILE A 313 4.16 23.24 -14.99
CA ILE A 313 2.90 23.67 -14.36
C ILE A 313 2.86 23.25 -12.89
N VAL A 314 3.14 21.98 -12.59
CA VAL A 314 3.11 21.45 -11.21
C VAL A 314 4.14 22.18 -10.33
N LEU A 315 5.40 22.32 -10.79
CA LEU A 315 6.45 22.99 -10.03
C LEU A 315 6.21 24.49 -9.87
N LYS A 316 5.71 25.18 -10.90
CA LYS A 316 5.34 26.61 -10.84
C LYS A 316 4.33 26.86 -9.73
N ASN A 317 3.37 25.94 -9.58
CA ASN A 317 2.33 25.99 -8.55
C ASN A 317 2.74 25.27 -7.24
N LYS A 318 4.04 25.01 -7.05
CA LYS A 318 4.65 24.47 -5.82
C LYS A 318 4.21 23.05 -5.45
N GLY A 319 3.57 22.32 -6.38
CA GLY A 319 3.32 20.89 -6.24
C GLY A 319 4.60 20.06 -6.41
N ARG A 320 4.55 18.81 -5.97
CA ARG A 320 5.65 17.83 -6.03
C ARG A 320 5.11 16.41 -6.22
N SER A 321 5.98 15.47 -6.57
CA SER A 321 5.63 14.04 -6.72
C SER A 321 6.66 13.11 -6.07
N HIS A 322 7.94 13.50 -5.97
CA HIS A 322 8.98 12.64 -5.40
C HIS A 322 9.15 12.80 -3.88
N GLU A 323 9.10 14.02 -3.37
CA GLU A 323 9.36 14.33 -1.95
C GLU A 323 8.09 14.24 -1.09
N THR A 324 7.32 13.17 -1.30
CA THR A 324 6.10 12.91 -0.56
C THR A 324 6.17 11.49 0.03
N LYS A 325 5.39 11.24 1.08
CA LYS A 325 5.32 9.93 1.73
C LYS A 325 4.49 8.93 0.93
N THR A 326 3.58 9.40 0.08
CA THR A 326 2.54 8.58 -0.55
C THR A 326 2.67 8.49 -2.07
N CYS A 327 3.13 9.54 -2.75
CA CYS A 327 3.02 9.62 -4.21
C CYS A 327 3.73 8.48 -4.96
N GLY A 328 2.95 7.80 -5.79
CA GLY A 328 3.36 6.80 -6.77
C GLY A 328 3.46 7.33 -8.21
N MET A 329 4.04 6.49 -9.06
CA MET A 329 3.83 6.52 -10.50
C MET A 329 3.41 5.11 -10.90
N HIS A 330 2.17 4.92 -11.30
CA HIS A 330 1.67 3.63 -11.78
C HIS A 330 1.69 3.62 -13.30
N VAL A 331 2.11 2.50 -13.88
CA VAL A 331 2.15 2.34 -15.32
C VAL A 331 1.31 1.14 -15.72
N HIS A 332 0.29 1.41 -16.52
CA HIS A 332 -0.56 0.42 -17.15
C HIS A 332 -0.03 0.10 -18.54
N PHE A 333 -0.15 -1.15 -18.95
CA PHE A 333 0.02 -1.55 -20.36
C PHE A 333 -1.07 -2.55 -20.77
N ASN A 334 -1.37 -2.60 -22.06
CA ASN A 334 -2.45 -3.43 -22.59
C ASN A 334 -2.13 -4.93 -22.49
N VAL A 335 -3.05 -5.71 -21.89
CA VAL A 335 -2.95 -7.18 -21.76
C VAL A 335 -2.82 -7.86 -23.12
N SER A 336 -3.43 -7.28 -24.17
CA SER A 336 -3.37 -7.84 -25.53
C SER A 336 -1.95 -7.90 -26.10
N PHE A 337 -1.03 -7.06 -25.63
CA PHE A 337 0.37 -7.14 -26.04
C PHE A 337 1.04 -8.45 -25.61
N MET A 338 0.61 -9.00 -24.46
CA MET A 338 1.21 -10.19 -23.84
C MET A 338 0.91 -11.49 -24.59
N GLY A 339 0.02 -11.49 -25.59
CA GLY A 339 -0.25 -12.69 -26.39
C GLY A 339 -1.56 -12.61 -27.15
N ALA A 340 -1.66 -13.38 -28.23
CA ALA A 340 -2.87 -13.45 -29.04
C ALA A 340 -3.99 -14.22 -28.30
N ASN A 341 -3.62 -15.30 -27.60
CA ASN A 341 -4.52 -16.17 -26.84
C ASN A 341 -4.23 -16.14 -25.33
N ALA A 342 -5.09 -16.80 -24.55
CA ALA A 342 -4.99 -16.84 -23.08
C ALA A 342 -3.68 -17.50 -22.61
N GLN A 343 -3.26 -18.59 -23.26
CA GLN A 343 -2.06 -19.35 -22.88
C GLN A 343 -0.79 -18.51 -23.06
N GLU A 344 -0.66 -17.79 -24.16
CA GLU A 344 0.47 -16.88 -24.41
C GLU A 344 0.52 -15.73 -23.40
N ARG A 345 -0.64 -15.09 -23.16
CA ARG A 345 -0.76 -14.01 -22.18
C ARG A 345 -0.35 -14.50 -20.80
N ASP A 346 -0.86 -15.67 -20.41
CA ASP A 346 -0.56 -16.29 -19.14
C ASP A 346 0.93 -16.58 -18.98
N LEU A 347 1.55 -17.21 -19.98
CA LEU A 347 2.97 -17.50 -19.98
C LEU A 347 3.82 -16.23 -19.89
N ASN A 348 3.51 -15.20 -20.67
CA ASN A 348 4.28 -13.96 -20.66
C ASN A 348 4.07 -13.16 -19.36
N THR A 349 2.86 -13.19 -18.77
CA THR A 349 2.60 -12.64 -17.44
C THR A 349 3.39 -13.40 -16.37
N LEU A 350 3.50 -14.73 -16.44
CA LEU A 350 4.33 -15.51 -15.52
C LEU A 350 5.81 -15.14 -15.63
N LYS A 351 6.32 -14.95 -16.85
CA LYS A 351 7.70 -14.47 -17.05
C LYS A 351 7.92 -13.07 -16.42
N LEU A 352 6.92 -12.18 -16.53
CA LEU A 352 6.98 -10.85 -15.89
C LEU A 352 7.03 -10.96 -14.36
N LEU A 353 6.14 -11.76 -13.77
CA LEU A 353 6.12 -12.01 -12.33
C LEU A 353 7.47 -12.58 -11.86
N HIS A 354 7.99 -13.58 -12.57
CA HIS A 354 9.28 -14.17 -12.26
C HIS A 354 10.43 -13.15 -12.37
N PHE A 355 10.45 -12.32 -13.42
CA PHE A 355 11.45 -11.26 -13.56
C PHE A 355 11.41 -10.29 -12.38
N VAL A 356 10.20 -9.87 -11.97
CA VAL A 356 10.00 -8.96 -10.83
C VAL A 356 10.54 -9.55 -9.53
N GLU A 357 10.23 -10.81 -9.26
CA GLU A 357 10.68 -11.48 -8.04
C GLU A 357 12.20 -11.73 -8.06
N LYS A 358 12.73 -12.18 -9.19
CA LYS A 358 14.16 -12.46 -9.35
C LYS A 358 15.03 -11.22 -9.21
N PHE A 359 14.58 -10.08 -9.74
CA PHE A 359 15.33 -8.82 -9.69
C PHE A 359 14.75 -7.81 -8.70
N TRP A 360 14.02 -8.27 -7.68
CA TRP A 360 13.35 -7.42 -6.70
C TRP A 360 14.25 -6.33 -6.11
N SER A 361 15.46 -6.69 -5.65
CA SER A 361 16.41 -5.73 -5.07
C SER A 361 16.86 -4.64 -6.06
N LYS A 362 16.99 -4.99 -7.35
CA LYS A 362 17.33 -4.04 -8.42
C LYS A 362 16.14 -3.15 -8.74
N LEU A 363 14.93 -3.71 -8.80
CA LEU A 363 13.69 -2.98 -9.01
C LEU A 363 13.33 -2.04 -7.86
N LEU A 364 13.62 -2.39 -6.61
CA LEU A 364 13.49 -1.48 -5.46
C LEU A 364 14.41 -0.27 -5.61
N ARG A 365 15.68 -0.49 -5.98
CA ARG A 365 16.62 0.60 -6.23
C ARG A 365 16.23 1.47 -7.43
N PHE A 366 15.72 0.84 -8.49
CA PHE A 366 15.22 1.50 -9.69
C PHE A 366 14.00 2.36 -9.39
N SER A 367 13.03 1.81 -8.66
CA SER A 367 11.77 2.47 -8.30
C SER A 367 11.92 3.59 -7.28
N ARG A 368 13.02 3.59 -6.50
CA ARG A 368 13.33 4.55 -5.43
C ARG A 368 12.40 4.44 -4.23
N ARG A 369 11.65 3.34 -4.08
CA ARG A 369 10.89 3.10 -2.85
C ARG A 369 11.80 2.57 -1.76
N ASN A 370 11.46 2.92 -0.52
CA ASN A 370 12.12 2.37 0.66
C ASN A 370 11.68 0.90 0.81
N PRO A 371 12.61 -0.07 0.94
CA PRO A 371 12.30 -1.47 1.22
C PRO A 371 11.31 -1.65 2.38
N ASP A 372 11.44 -0.87 3.46
CA ASP A 372 10.59 -1.00 4.66
C ASP A 372 9.14 -0.56 4.42
N GLU A 373 8.90 0.23 3.38
CA GLU A 373 7.61 0.86 3.12
C GLU A 373 6.93 0.36 1.85
N VAL A 374 7.66 -0.36 0.99
CA VAL A 374 7.16 -0.79 -0.33
C VAL A 374 5.94 -1.71 -0.21
N HIS A 375 5.88 -2.59 0.80
CA HIS A 375 4.79 -3.54 1.02
C HIS A 375 3.43 -2.86 1.32
N ARG A 376 3.42 -1.56 1.66
CA ARG A 376 2.17 -0.81 1.83
C ARG A 376 1.54 -0.41 0.50
N TRP A 377 2.33 -0.29 -0.54
CA TRP A 377 1.94 0.32 -1.82
C TRP A 377 2.06 -0.63 -3.01
N ALA A 378 3.04 -1.53 -2.97
CA ALA A 378 3.41 -2.48 -4.01
C ALA A 378 4.00 -3.74 -3.37
N ARG A 379 3.15 -4.67 -2.93
CA ARG A 379 3.54 -5.97 -2.37
C ARG A 379 4.17 -6.84 -3.44
N ARG A 380 5.26 -7.50 -3.08
CA ARG A 380 5.76 -8.67 -3.80
C ARG A 380 4.88 -9.88 -3.53
N TYR A 381 4.92 -10.85 -4.43
CA TYR A 381 4.15 -12.09 -4.31
C TYR A 381 4.76 -13.06 -3.29
N TYR A 382 6.08 -12.99 -3.12
CA TYR A 382 6.84 -13.78 -2.15
C TYR A 382 7.54 -12.84 -1.19
N ASP A 383 7.51 -13.09 0.11
CA ASP A 383 8.24 -12.24 1.07
C ASP A 383 9.72 -12.63 1.18
N ASP A 384 10.45 -11.94 2.06
CA ASP A 384 11.89 -12.17 2.25
C ASP A 384 12.20 -13.52 2.94
N PHE A 385 11.19 -14.15 3.56
CA PHE A 385 11.30 -15.48 4.14
C PHE A 385 11.03 -16.59 3.12
N THR A 386 10.44 -16.23 1.98
CA THR A 386 10.14 -17.16 0.90
C THR A 386 11.25 -17.09 -0.15
N PRO A 387 11.91 -18.23 -0.45
CA PRO A 387 12.90 -18.27 -1.53
C PRO A 387 12.28 -17.76 -2.83
N VAL A 388 13.01 -16.90 -3.54
CA VAL A 388 12.64 -16.48 -4.90
C VAL A 388 12.41 -17.75 -5.73
N PRO A 389 11.23 -17.91 -6.34
CA PRO A 389 10.95 -19.12 -7.10
C PRO A 389 11.94 -19.30 -8.25
N GLU A 390 12.63 -20.44 -8.27
CA GLU A 390 13.59 -20.78 -9.33
C GLU A 390 12.90 -21.13 -10.66
N ASN A 391 11.61 -21.50 -10.63
CA ASN A 391 10.85 -21.91 -11.81
C ASN A 391 9.47 -21.23 -11.87
N LEU A 392 8.88 -21.23 -13.07
CA LEU A 392 7.58 -20.57 -13.34
C LEU A 392 6.38 -21.30 -12.72
N ALA A 393 6.46 -22.60 -12.47
CA ALA A 393 5.35 -23.36 -11.88
C ALA A 393 5.00 -22.84 -10.48
N LYS A 394 6.02 -22.53 -9.67
CA LYS A 394 5.82 -21.90 -8.36
C LYS A 394 5.20 -20.49 -8.48
N VAL A 395 5.55 -19.73 -9.51
CA VAL A 395 5.03 -18.38 -9.82
C VAL A 395 3.56 -18.40 -10.25
N GLU A 396 3.10 -19.53 -10.76
CA GLU A 396 1.70 -19.72 -11.15
C GLU A 396 0.75 -19.62 -9.97
N ASP A 397 1.11 -20.17 -8.82
CA ASP A 397 0.36 -20.03 -7.57
C ASP A 397 0.20 -18.55 -7.17
N ALA A 398 1.27 -17.76 -7.33
CA ALA A 398 1.25 -16.33 -7.05
C ALA A 398 0.31 -15.56 -7.99
N LYS A 399 0.21 -15.95 -9.25
CA LYS A 399 -0.71 -15.30 -10.20
C LYS A 399 -2.19 -15.39 -9.77
N MET A 400 -2.54 -16.39 -8.95
CA MET A 400 -3.88 -16.52 -8.35
C MET A 400 -4.13 -15.49 -7.24
N LEU A 401 -3.08 -14.90 -6.65
CA LEU A 401 -3.18 -13.83 -5.68
C LEU A 401 -3.46 -12.50 -6.40
N ARG A 402 -4.76 -12.20 -6.59
CA ARG A 402 -5.21 -10.91 -7.12
C ARG A 402 -5.49 -9.93 -5.99
N ALA A 403 -4.61 -8.95 -5.83
CA ALA A 403 -4.84 -7.83 -4.92
C ALA A 403 -4.41 -6.50 -5.56
N ARG A 404 -5.17 -5.44 -5.26
CA ARG A 404 -4.93 -4.11 -5.83
C ARG A 404 -3.56 -3.51 -5.49
N HIS A 405 -2.96 -3.94 -4.37
CA HIS A 405 -1.68 -3.41 -3.89
C HIS A 405 -0.49 -4.29 -4.27
N MET A 406 -0.61 -5.17 -5.26
CA MET A 406 0.52 -5.94 -5.77
C MET A 406 1.42 -5.06 -6.64
N THR A 407 2.72 -5.35 -6.65
CA THR A 407 3.69 -4.69 -7.54
C THR A 407 3.28 -4.82 -8.99
N VAL A 408 2.84 -6.02 -9.37
CA VAL A 408 2.16 -6.29 -10.64
C VAL A 408 0.71 -6.51 -10.29
N ASN A 409 -0.15 -5.51 -10.53
CA ASN A 409 -1.57 -5.63 -10.26
C ASN A 409 -2.28 -6.19 -11.50
N LEU A 410 -2.86 -7.38 -11.33
CA LEU A 410 -3.58 -8.16 -12.35
C LEU A 410 -5.10 -8.07 -12.20
N VAL A 411 -5.60 -7.21 -11.31
CA VAL A 411 -7.05 -6.98 -11.12
C VAL A 411 -7.71 -6.31 -12.33
N PRO A 412 -7.10 -5.30 -12.99
CA PRO A 412 -7.71 -4.72 -14.18
C PRO A 412 -7.80 -5.74 -15.32
N ASP A 413 -8.90 -5.72 -16.06
CA ASP A 413 -9.24 -6.74 -17.07
C ASP A 413 -8.52 -6.51 -18.42
N LYS A 414 -8.37 -5.24 -18.82
CA LYS A 414 -7.75 -4.86 -20.11
C LYS A 414 -6.27 -4.49 -20.00
N THR A 415 -5.77 -4.24 -18.79
CA THR A 415 -4.41 -3.76 -18.56
C THR A 415 -3.74 -4.51 -17.43
N ILE A 416 -2.42 -4.59 -17.45
CA ILE A 416 -1.60 -4.94 -16.29
C ILE A 416 -0.99 -3.64 -15.76
N GLU A 417 -1.03 -3.46 -14.45
CA GLU A 417 -0.54 -2.25 -13.79
C GLU A 417 0.73 -2.56 -12.98
N ILE A 418 1.76 -1.71 -13.13
CA ILE A 418 3.00 -1.77 -12.36
C ILE A 418 3.03 -0.63 -11.34
N ARG A 419 3.02 -0.98 -10.05
CA ARG A 419 2.79 -0.02 -8.94
C ARG A 419 4.03 0.36 -8.15
N ILE A 420 5.17 -0.27 -8.42
CA ILE A 420 6.36 -0.14 -7.57
C ILE A 420 7.03 1.24 -7.67
N PHE A 421 6.86 1.99 -8.75
CA PHE A 421 7.61 3.23 -8.96
C PHE A 421 7.17 4.34 -8.00
N LYS A 422 8.14 5.04 -7.42
CA LYS A 422 7.90 6.26 -6.66
C LYS A 422 7.64 7.42 -7.62
N GLY A 423 6.73 8.32 -7.24
CA GLY A 423 6.40 9.52 -8.01
C GLY A 423 7.63 10.35 -8.41
N SER A 424 7.53 11.04 -9.54
CA SER A 424 8.55 11.95 -10.05
C SER A 424 7.99 12.93 -11.07
N LEU A 425 8.49 14.16 -11.05
CA LEU A 425 8.25 15.16 -12.09
C LEU A 425 9.43 15.31 -13.05
N ASN A 426 10.45 14.43 -12.98
CA ASN A 426 11.58 14.47 -13.89
C ASN A 426 11.26 13.68 -15.17
N PRO A 427 11.19 14.31 -16.37
CA PRO A 427 10.82 13.62 -17.60
C PRO A 427 11.76 12.46 -17.93
N ILE A 428 13.06 12.58 -17.67
CA ILE A 428 14.04 11.50 -17.88
C ILE A 428 13.70 10.29 -17.01
N THR A 429 13.23 10.52 -15.78
CA THR A 429 12.74 9.43 -14.93
C THR A 429 11.46 8.82 -15.47
N ILE A 430 10.48 9.64 -15.83
CA ILE A 430 9.17 9.16 -16.27
C ILE A 430 9.37 8.32 -17.54
N LEU A 431 10.06 8.88 -18.53
CA LEU A 431 10.39 8.20 -19.78
C LEU A 431 11.31 7.00 -19.54
N GLY A 432 12.32 7.09 -18.67
CA GLY A 432 13.17 5.96 -18.33
C GLY A 432 12.40 4.79 -17.69
N THR A 433 11.34 5.06 -16.93
CA THR A 433 10.43 4.02 -16.42
C THR A 433 9.60 3.39 -17.53
N ILE A 434 9.05 4.19 -18.46
CA ILE A 434 8.26 3.68 -19.59
C ILE A 434 9.15 2.86 -20.53
N GLU A 435 10.35 3.36 -20.86
CA GLU A 435 11.37 2.67 -21.66
C GLU A 435 11.84 1.36 -21.01
N PHE A 436 12.01 1.34 -19.67
CA PHE A 436 12.30 0.10 -18.94
C PHE A 436 11.24 -0.96 -19.18
N LEU A 437 9.96 -0.57 -19.06
CA LEU A 437 8.85 -1.49 -19.24
C LEU A 437 8.69 -1.91 -20.70
N ASP A 438 8.87 -1.00 -21.65
CA ASP A 438 8.80 -1.31 -23.07
C ASP A 438 9.86 -2.35 -23.46
N TYR A 439 11.12 -2.10 -23.11
CA TYR A 439 12.21 -3.05 -23.34
C TYR A 439 11.96 -4.39 -22.65
N LEU A 440 11.56 -4.38 -21.38
CA LEU A 440 11.26 -5.60 -20.62
C LEU A 440 10.14 -6.40 -21.31
N LEU A 441 9.02 -5.77 -21.64
CA LEU A 441 7.85 -6.47 -22.18
C LEU A 441 8.14 -7.07 -23.56
N HIS A 442 8.87 -6.35 -24.43
CA HIS A 442 9.33 -6.90 -25.71
C HIS A 442 10.28 -8.10 -25.50
N LEU A 443 11.23 -7.99 -24.56
CA LEU A 443 12.16 -9.06 -24.23
C LEU A 443 11.45 -10.32 -23.72
N LEU A 444 10.46 -10.16 -22.82
CA LEU A 444 9.69 -11.27 -22.25
C LEU A 444 8.88 -12.00 -23.33
N LYS A 445 8.30 -11.25 -24.27
CA LYS A 445 7.52 -11.79 -25.38
C LYS A 445 8.40 -12.52 -26.40
N ALA A 446 9.59 -12.00 -26.69
CA ALA A 446 10.53 -12.59 -27.65
C ALA A 446 11.33 -13.78 -27.08
N SER A 447 11.43 -13.90 -25.75
CA SER A 447 12.24 -14.93 -25.09
C SER A 447 11.41 -16.12 -24.61
N ASN A 448 11.98 -17.32 -24.59
CA ASN A 448 11.38 -18.47 -23.91
C ASN A 448 11.62 -18.40 -22.39
N ALA A 449 10.93 -19.26 -21.63
CA ALA A 449 11.01 -19.27 -20.16
C ALA A 449 12.44 -19.55 -19.65
N THR A 450 13.18 -20.43 -20.29
CA THR A 450 14.55 -20.80 -19.92
C THR A 450 15.50 -19.60 -20.00
N VAL A 451 15.40 -18.81 -21.07
CA VAL A 451 16.20 -17.57 -21.23
C VAL A 451 15.93 -16.61 -20.08
N ILE A 452 14.67 -16.39 -19.70
CA ILE A 452 14.31 -15.51 -18.58
C ILE A 452 14.82 -16.06 -17.23
N GLN A 453 14.69 -17.37 -17.02
CA GLN A 453 15.18 -18.04 -15.81
C GLN A 453 16.70 -18.00 -15.67
N GLN A 454 17.46 -17.99 -16.78
CA GLN A 454 18.92 -17.93 -16.76
C GLN A 454 19.47 -16.50 -16.84
N MET A 455 18.63 -15.52 -17.19
CA MET A 455 19.02 -14.11 -17.34
C MET A 455 19.68 -13.56 -16.07
N THR A 456 20.75 -12.78 -16.24
CA THR A 456 21.33 -12.00 -15.15
C THR A 456 20.90 -10.54 -15.28
N TRP A 457 20.98 -9.78 -14.19
CA TRP A 457 20.71 -8.32 -14.27
C TRP A 457 21.68 -7.63 -15.23
N LYS A 458 22.95 -8.08 -15.26
CA LYS A 458 23.96 -7.56 -16.17
C LYS A 458 23.56 -7.82 -17.63
N SER A 459 23.22 -9.06 -17.98
CA SER A 459 22.80 -9.38 -19.36
C SER A 459 21.52 -8.65 -19.76
N PHE A 460 20.60 -8.41 -18.82
CA PHE A 460 19.41 -7.59 -19.07
C PHE A 460 19.79 -6.14 -19.44
N VAL A 461 20.63 -5.50 -18.62
CA VAL A 461 21.07 -4.11 -18.84
C VAL A 461 21.95 -3.95 -20.09
N ASP A 462 22.86 -4.90 -20.33
CA ASP A 462 23.74 -4.89 -21.51
C ASP A 462 22.95 -4.98 -22.83
N GLY A 463 21.75 -5.58 -22.81
CA GLY A 463 20.88 -5.69 -23.99
C GLY A 463 20.04 -4.45 -24.29
N VAL A 464 20.09 -3.42 -23.45
CA VAL A 464 19.34 -2.17 -23.68
C VAL A 464 19.96 -1.40 -24.84
N ASP A 465 19.20 -1.25 -25.93
CA ASP A 465 19.62 -0.41 -27.04
C ASP A 465 19.59 1.09 -26.65
N LYS A 466 20.76 1.73 -26.66
CA LYS A 466 20.91 3.13 -26.24
C LYS A 466 20.20 4.12 -27.17
N THR A 467 19.99 3.76 -28.44
CA THR A 467 19.34 4.64 -29.42
C THR A 467 17.82 4.62 -29.27
N ALA A 468 17.25 3.45 -28.96
CA ALA A 468 15.83 3.26 -28.71
C ALA A 468 15.42 3.69 -27.30
N TYR A 469 16.28 3.46 -26.29
CA TYR A 469 15.99 3.69 -24.87
C TYR A 469 17.00 4.64 -24.19
N PRO A 470 17.16 5.89 -24.68
CA PRO A 470 18.18 6.81 -24.17
C PRO A 470 17.92 7.25 -22.72
N ASN A 471 16.65 7.46 -22.32
CA ASN A 471 16.31 7.89 -20.96
C ASN A 471 16.54 6.78 -19.95
N LEU A 472 16.29 5.52 -20.34
CA LEU A 472 16.59 4.35 -19.53
C LEU A 472 18.08 4.21 -19.27
N VAL A 473 18.92 4.33 -20.29
CA VAL A 473 20.38 4.26 -20.14
C VAL A 473 20.87 5.34 -19.18
N GLU A 474 20.47 6.59 -19.40
CA GLU A 474 20.82 7.70 -18.52
C GLU A 474 20.34 7.48 -17.08
N TYR A 475 19.13 6.93 -16.90
CA TYR A 475 18.58 6.63 -15.60
C TYR A 475 19.35 5.51 -14.89
N LEU A 476 19.69 4.43 -15.58
CA LEU A 476 20.47 3.31 -15.04
C LEU A 476 21.87 3.75 -14.59
N GLU A 477 22.53 4.60 -15.38
CA GLU A 477 23.83 5.20 -15.05
C GLU A 477 23.74 6.06 -13.78
N ARG A 478 22.79 7.01 -13.73
CA ARG A 478 22.58 7.89 -12.56
C ARG A 478 22.30 7.11 -11.28
N ARG A 479 21.66 5.94 -11.39
CA ARG A 479 21.30 5.07 -10.26
C ARG A 479 22.37 4.02 -9.94
N ARG A 480 23.46 3.97 -10.72
CA ARG A 480 24.52 2.95 -10.65
C ARG A 480 23.94 1.54 -10.66
N LEU A 481 23.03 1.30 -11.59
CA LEU A 481 22.36 0.01 -11.80
C LEU A 481 22.98 -0.78 -12.97
N ASN A 482 23.89 -0.17 -13.73
CA ASN A 482 24.68 -0.77 -14.82
C ASN A 482 26.02 -1.36 -14.36
N VAL A 483 26.38 -1.20 -13.09
CA VAL A 483 27.62 -1.74 -12.50
C VAL A 483 27.29 -2.82 -11.45
N PRO A 484 28.07 -3.91 -11.37
CA PRO A 484 28.06 -4.79 -10.21
C PRO A 484 28.36 -3.94 -8.98
N ARG A 485 27.61 -4.11 -7.89
CA ARG A 485 28.10 -3.67 -6.59
C ARG A 485 28.79 -4.88 -5.97
N ASP A 486 30.08 -4.75 -5.72
CA ASP A 486 30.75 -5.53 -4.70
C ASP A 486 30.29 -4.97 -3.35
N LEU A 487 29.16 -5.45 -2.84
CA LEU A 487 28.69 -5.27 -1.47
C LEU A 487 27.69 -6.37 -1.12
#